data_AF-A0A4Q4CGK5-F1
#
_entry.id   AF-A0A4Q4CGK5-F1
#
_cell.length_a   1.000
_cell.length_b   1.000
_cell.length_c   1.000
_cell.angle_alpha   90.00
_cell.angle_beta   90.00
_cell.angle_gamma   90.00
#
_symmetry.space_group_name_H-M   'P 1'
#
loop_
_entity.id
_entity.type
_entity.pdbx_description
1 polymer ?
#
loop_
_entity_poly.entity_id
_entity_poly.type
_entity_poly.pdbx_seq_one_letter_code
_entity_poly.pdbx_strand_id
1 'polypeptide(L)'
;MVRTLDGVLPVEYLTPGDRIVTRAGMRRLASISVQSRKVVDLVRIRASTIGHDRPDQDLLLSPGQPVVIRDWRAQALYGVTAAAIPASRLADGEYVCLETHRNVRLFTLRFDEEEVIFAEGLELSCPAFLPELA
;
A
#
# COMPACT_ATOMS: atom_id res chain seq x y z
N MET A 1 6.48 -5.66 -4.04
CA MET A 1 7.62 -4.84 -4.47
C MET A 1 7.33 -3.35 -4.25
N VAL A 2 8.32 -2.60 -3.78
CA VAL A 2 8.27 -1.17 -3.47
C VAL A 2 9.37 -0.47 -4.27
N ARG A 3 9.05 0.71 -4.82
CA ARG A 3 10.01 1.49 -5.61
C ARG A 3 10.97 2.27 -4.69
N THR A 4 12.26 2.01 -4.82
CA THR A 4 13.33 2.64 -4.01
C THR A 4 14.36 3.30 -4.92
N LEU A 5 15.33 4.00 -4.32
CA LEU A 5 16.48 4.54 -5.06
C LEU A 5 17.33 3.45 -5.73
N ASP A 6 17.46 2.30 -5.08
CA ASP A 6 18.29 1.16 -5.55
C ASP A 6 17.52 0.22 -6.49
N GLY A 7 16.34 0.65 -6.93
CA GLY A 7 15.45 -0.11 -7.79
C GLY A 7 14.21 -0.60 -7.05
N VAL A 8 13.57 -1.61 -7.62
CA VAL A 8 12.32 -2.16 -7.09
C VAL A 8 12.66 -3.32 -6.16
N LEU A 9 12.32 -3.19 -4.87
CA LEU A 9 12.69 -4.15 -3.82
C LEU A 9 11.46 -4.78 -3.16
N PRO A 10 11.50 -6.04 -2.72
CA PRO A 10 10.43 -6.60 -1.88
C PRO A 10 10.35 -5.85 -0.54
N VAL A 11 9.15 -5.78 0.05
CA VAL A 11 8.93 -4.98 1.28
C VAL A 11 9.71 -5.53 2.47
N GLU A 12 9.93 -6.85 2.49
CA GLU A 12 10.66 -7.56 3.53
C GLU A 12 12.18 -7.33 3.52
N TYR A 13 12.72 -6.69 2.46
CA TYR A 13 14.12 -6.28 2.38
C TYR A 13 14.33 -4.82 2.81
N LEU A 14 13.25 -4.06 3.05
CA LEU A 14 13.36 -2.66 3.43
C LEU A 14 13.74 -2.51 4.90
N THR A 15 14.57 -1.51 5.17
CA THR A 15 15.06 -1.16 6.50
C THR A 15 14.95 0.35 6.75
N PRO A 16 14.83 0.79 8.02
CA PRO A 16 14.86 2.21 8.35
C PRO A 16 16.13 2.87 7.80
N GLY A 17 15.98 4.04 7.17
CA GLY A 17 17.03 4.76 6.46
C GLY A 17 17.03 4.59 4.94
N ASP A 18 16.36 3.55 4.43
CA ASP A 18 16.24 3.33 2.98
C ASP A 18 15.54 4.49 2.29
N ARG A 19 15.97 4.77 1.05
CA ARG A 19 15.42 5.86 0.24
C ARG A 19 14.30 5.32 -0.65
N ILE A 20 13.07 5.65 -0.30
CA ILE A 20 11.86 5.22 -1.00
C ILE A 20 11.40 6.32 -1.96
N VAL A 21 11.00 5.93 -3.17
CA VAL A 21 10.40 6.84 -4.14
C VAL A 21 8.96 7.11 -3.71
N THR A 22 8.64 8.35 -3.40
CA THR A 22 7.29 8.81 -3.07
C THR A 22 6.80 9.83 -4.09
N ARG A 23 5.52 10.20 -4.00
CA ARG A 23 4.94 11.26 -4.84
C ARG A 23 5.54 12.65 -4.56
N ALA A 24 6.05 12.88 -3.35
CA ALA A 24 6.69 14.13 -2.95
C ALA A 24 8.22 14.12 -3.20
N GLY A 25 8.73 13.11 -3.89
CA GLY A 25 10.14 12.90 -4.20
C GLY A 25 10.75 11.75 -3.40
N MET A 26 12.08 11.74 -3.28
CA MET A 26 12.75 10.71 -2.50
C MET A 26 12.59 11.01 -1.00
N ARG A 27 12.23 9.99 -0.21
CA ARG A 27 12.10 10.09 1.25
C ARG A 27 12.81 8.96 1.95
N ARG A 28 13.34 9.23 3.14
CA ARG A 28 13.93 8.20 3.99
C ARG A 28 12.83 7.49 4.76
N LEU A 29 12.87 6.17 4.77
CA LEU A 29 11.98 5.37 5.60
C LEU A 29 12.36 5.59 7.08
N ALA A 30 11.47 6.19 7.86
CA ALA A 30 11.75 6.51 9.26
C ALA A 30 11.68 5.24 10.14
N SER A 31 10.68 4.39 9.91
CA SER A 31 10.58 3.10 10.59
C SER A 31 9.81 2.06 9.78
N ILE A 32 10.04 0.80 10.14
CA ILE A 32 9.25 -0.34 9.66
C ILE A 32 8.79 -1.17 10.86
N SER A 33 7.49 -1.44 10.94
CA SER A 33 6.92 -2.35 11.92
C SER A 33 6.51 -3.65 11.23
N VAL A 34 6.83 -4.78 11.86
CA VAL A 34 6.49 -6.11 11.35
C VAL A 34 5.62 -6.83 12.37
N GLN A 35 4.39 -7.16 11.98
CA GLN A 35 3.45 -7.87 12.82
C GLN A 35 3.17 -9.25 12.23
N SER A 36 3.44 -10.30 13.00
CA SER A 36 3.07 -11.66 12.63
C SER A 36 1.62 -11.93 13.04
N ARG A 37 0.80 -12.40 12.11
CA ARG A 37 -0.62 -12.74 12.31
C ARG A 37 -0.86 -14.20 11.98
N LYS A 38 -1.42 -14.95 12.92
CA LYS A 38 -1.77 -16.38 12.72
C LYS A 38 -2.90 -16.55 11.71
N VAL A 39 -3.93 -15.71 11.81
CA VAL A 39 -5.08 -15.64 10.91
C VAL A 39 -5.47 -14.18 10.79
N VAL A 40 -5.63 -13.68 9.56
CA VAL A 40 -6.01 -12.28 9.30
C VAL A 40 -6.67 -12.16 7.93
N ASP A 41 -7.66 -11.27 7.82
CA ASP A 41 -8.25 -10.93 6.53
C ASP A 41 -7.40 -9.87 5.81
N LEU A 42 -7.12 -10.13 4.54
CA LEU A 42 -6.38 -9.25 3.65
C LEU A 42 -7.21 -8.94 2.42
N VAL A 43 -6.94 -7.80 1.80
CA VAL A 43 -7.47 -7.47 0.49
C VAL A 43 -6.44 -7.88 -0.55
N ARG A 44 -6.79 -8.83 -1.40
CA ARG A 44 -6.03 -9.18 -2.60
C ARG A 44 -6.49 -8.32 -3.75
N ILE A 45 -5.57 -7.55 -4.31
CA ILE A 45 -5.75 -6.85 -5.58
C ILE A 45 -5.03 -7.68 -6.64
N ARG A 46 -5.77 -8.27 -7.58
CA ARG A 46 -5.18 -9.09 -8.63
C ARG A 46 -4.33 -8.26 -9.59
N ALA A 47 -3.35 -8.89 -10.23
CA ALA A 47 -2.57 -8.22 -11.27
C ALA A 47 -3.48 -7.61 -12.36
N SER A 48 -3.12 -6.42 -12.84
CA SER A 48 -3.78 -5.71 -13.94
C SER A 48 -5.25 -5.31 -13.75
N THR A 49 -5.69 -5.03 -12.52
CA THR A 49 -7.11 -4.73 -12.22
C THR A 49 -7.43 -3.28 -11.88
N ILE A 50 -6.42 -2.45 -11.60
CA ILE A 50 -6.57 -1.05 -11.22
C ILE A 50 -5.80 -0.16 -12.21
N GLY A 51 -6.53 0.78 -12.84
CA GLY A 51 -5.94 1.75 -13.77
C GLY A 51 -5.24 1.10 -14.97
N HIS A 52 -4.00 1.54 -15.23
CA HIS A 52 -3.15 1.14 -16.37
C HIS A 52 -2.50 -0.23 -16.17
N ASP A 53 -3.30 -1.30 -16.10
CA ASP A 53 -2.83 -2.68 -15.96
C ASP A 53 -1.94 -2.91 -14.73
N ARG A 54 -2.25 -2.24 -13.61
CA ARG A 54 -1.60 -2.44 -12.30
C ARG A 54 -2.52 -3.19 -11.34
N PRO A 55 -1.98 -3.85 -10.31
CA PRO A 55 -0.58 -4.08 -9.99
C PRO A 55 0.14 -5.02 -10.97
N ASP A 56 1.48 -5.02 -10.99
CA ASP A 56 2.29 -5.92 -11.85
C ASP A 56 2.13 -7.40 -11.45
N GLN A 57 1.91 -7.65 -10.16
CA GLN A 57 1.58 -8.95 -9.58
C GLN A 57 0.45 -8.80 -8.56
N ASP A 58 -0.16 -9.90 -8.14
CA ASP A 58 -1.15 -9.88 -7.07
C ASP A 58 -0.55 -9.21 -5.81
N LEU A 59 -1.24 -8.18 -5.31
CA LEU A 59 -0.82 -7.40 -4.15
C LEU A 59 -1.78 -7.67 -2.97
N LEU A 60 -1.22 -8.08 -1.83
CA LEU A 60 -1.95 -8.27 -0.59
C LEU A 60 -1.79 -7.05 0.32
N LEU A 61 -2.90 -6.44 0.70
CA LEU A 61 -2.93 -5.27 1.59
C LEU A 61 -3.77 -5.55 2.83
N SER A 62 -3.46 -4.86 3.92
CA SER A 62 -4.39 -4.79 5.05
C SER A 62 -5.70 -4.10 4.62
N PRO A 63 -6.88 -4.50 5.15
CA PRO A 63 -8.16 -3.91 4.74
C PRO A 63 -8.25 -2.39 4.89
N GLY A 64 -7.54 -1.84 5.89
CA GLY A 64 -7.49 -0.40 6.18
C GLY A 64 -6.45 0.37 5.37
N GLN A 65 -5.58 -0.29 4.60
CA GLN A 65 -4.52 0.37 3.82
C GLN A 65 -5.15 1.36 2.83
N PRO A 66 -4.86 2.68 2.92
CA PRO A 66 -5.35 3.62 1.94
C PRO A 66 -4.61 3.43 0.61
N VAL A 67 -5.38 3.15 -0.44
CA VAL A 67 -4.94 3.07 -1.83
C VAL A 67 -5.41 4.35 -2.53
N VAL A 68 -4.47 5.05 -3.18
CA VAL A 68 -4.78 6.26 -3.93
C VAL A 68 -5.30 5.85 -5.31
N ILE A 69 -6.58 6.13 -5.56
CA ILE A 69 -7.22 5.92 -6.86
C ILE A 69 -7.41 7.26 -7.57
N ARG A 70 -7.23 7.23 -8.89
CA ARG A 70 -7.33 8.39 -9.81
C ARG A 70 -8.14 8.06 -11.06
N ASP A 71 -8.90 6.97 -11.02
CA ASP A 71 -9.71 6.48 -12.12
C ASP A 71 -11.19 6.84 -11.92
N TRP A 72 -12.05 6.29 -12.77
CA TRP A 72 -13.49 6.49 -12.71
C TRP A 72 -14.09 6.13 -11.34
N ARG A 73 -13.48 5.23 -10.55
CA ARG A 73 -13.99 4.84 -9.23
C ARG A 73 -13.91 6.01 -8.25
N ALA A 74 -12.90 6.88 -8.34
CA ALA A 74 -12.79 8.05 -7.48
C ALA A 74 -13.99 9.00 -7.71
N GLN A 75 -14.35 9.21 -8.98
CA GLN A 75 -15.50 10.01 -9.35
C GLN A 75 -16.82 9.34 -8.96
N ALA A 76 -16.97 8.04 -9.23
CA ALA A 76 -18.20 7.30 -8.97
C ALA A 76 -18.49 7.14 -7.47
N LEU A 77 -17.46 6.90 -6.65
CA LEU A 77 -17.60 6.66 -5.22
C LEU A 77 -17.60 7.94 -4.38
N TYR A 78 -16.89 8.99 -4.81
CA TYR A 78 -16.63 10.19 -3.98
C TYR A 78 -16.82 11.51 -4.72
N GLY A 79 -17.14 11.52 -6.01
CA GLY A 79 -17.33 12.75 -6.79
C GLY A 79 -16.07 13.58 -7.01
N VAL A 80 -14.88 12.99 -6.78
CA VAL A 80 -13.57 13.67 -6.90
C VAL A 80 -12.68 12.96 -7.91
N THR A 81 -11.69 13.69 -8.44
CA THR A 81 -10.75 13.15 -9.45
C THR A 81 -9.67 12.23 -8.87
N ALA A 82 -9.44 12.29 -7.56
CA ALA A 82 -8.53 11.40 -6.85
C ALA A 82 -8.95 11.26 -5.38
N ALA A 83 -8.81 10.06 -4.83
CA ALA A 83 -9.09 9.79 -3.42
C ALA A 83 -8.15 8.71 -2.87
N ALA A 84 -7.71 8.86 -1.62
CA ALA A 84 -7.07 7.79 -0.85
C ALA A 84 -8.17 7.06 -0.09
N ILE A 85 -8.38 5.77 -0.40
CA ILE A 85 -9.51 5.01 0.16
C ILE A 85 -9.05 3.67 0.71
N PRO A 86 -9.67 3.17 1.80
CA PRO A 86 -9.30 1.85 2.33
C PRO A 86 -9.42 0.77 1.27
N ALA A 87 -8.44 -0.13 1.19
CA ALA A 87 -8.41 -1.23 0.24
C ALA A 87 -9.70 -2.07 0.29
N SER A 88 -10.30 -2.24 1.47
CA SER A 88 -11.57 -2.96 1.62
C SER A 88 -12.74 -2.36 0.85
N ARG A 89 -12.75 -1.04 0.63
CA ARG A 89 -13.79 -0.37 -0.19
C ARG A 89 -13.58 -0.53 -1.69
N LEU A 90 -12.42 -1.01 -2.12
CA LEU A 90 -12.18 -1.37 -3.50
C LEU A 90 -12.65 -2.78 -3.84
N ALA A 91 -13.01 -3.59 -2.83
CA ALA A 91 -13.39 -4.98 -3.04
C ALA A 91 -14.68 -5.09 -3.86
N ASP A 92 -14.57 -5.74 -5.03
CA ASP A 92 -15.67 -6.06 -5.93
C ASP A 92 -16.02 -7.56 -5.93
N GLY A 93 -15.18 -8.39 -5.28
CA GLY A 93 -15.38 -9.83 -5.17
C GLY A 93 -14.88 -10.65 -6.35
N GLU A 94 -14.34 -10.01 -7.40
CA GLU A 94 -13.83 -10.70 -8.60
C GLU A 94 -12.34 -10.40 -8.85
N TYR A 95 -11.98 -9.12 -8.80
CA TYR A 95 -10.65 -8.60 -9.10
C TYR A 95 -9.97 -8.06 -7.84
N VAL A 96 -10.75 -7.51 -6.93
CA VAL A 96 -10.33 -7.11 -5.60
C VAL A 96 -11.16 -7.89 -4.59
N CYS A 97 -10.52 -8.79 -3.85
CA CYS A 97 -11.20 -9.75 -2.99
C CYS A 97 -10.71 -9.66 -1.55
N LEU A 98 -11.64 -9.76 -0.59
CA LEU A 98 -11.30 -9.96 0.81
C LEU A 98 -11.09 -11.46 1.06
N GLU A 99 -9.92 -11.82 1.60
CA GLU A 99 -9.51 -13.22 1.78
C GLU A 99 -8.86 -13.42 3.14
N THR A 100 -9.17 -14.55 3.78
CA THR A 100 -8.53 -14.94 5.04
C THR A 100 -7.23 -15.68 4.77
N HIS A 101 -6.12 -15.15 5.29
CA HIS A 101 -4.79 -15.73 5.16
C HIS A 101 -4.25 -16.21 6.52
N ARG A 102 -3.34 -17.19 6.50
CA ARG A 102 -2.70 -17.74 7.70
C ARG A 102 -1.20 -17.47 7.72
N ASN A 103 -0.62 -17.29 8.90
CA ASN A 103 0.81 -17.09 9.13
C ASN A 103 1.42 -15.95 8.28
N VAL A 104 0.76 -14.79 8.28
CA VAL A 104 1.15 -13.62 7.49
C VAL A 104 2.05 -12.69 8.30
N ARG A 105 3.03 -12.06 7.64
CA ARG A 105 3.75 -10.89 8.16
C ARG A 105 3.20 -9.63 7.51
N LEU A 106 2.68 -8.72 8.33
CA LEU A 106 2.25 -7.39 7.90
C LEU A 106 3.38 -6.40 8.14
N PHE A 107 3.74 -5.67 7.08
CA PHE A 107 4.76 -4.64 7.11
C PHE A 107 4.09 -3.28 7.06
N THR A 108 4.35 -2.43 8.06
CA THR A 108 3.89 -1.04 8.08
C THR A 108 5.09 -0.13 7.97
N LEU A 109 5.16 0.59 6.85
CA LEU A 109 6.18 1.60 6.57
C LEU A 109 5.70 2.94 7.11
N ARG A 110 6.59 3.68 7.78
CA ARG A 110 6.30 5.02 8.30
C ARG A 110 7.42 5.98 7.93
N PHE A 111 7.05 7.20 7.63
CA PHE A 111 7.94 8.28 7.19
C PHE A 111 7.88 9.43 8.18
N ASP A 112 8.72 10.46 8.05
CA ASP A 112 8.67 11.63 8.95
C ASP A 112 7.35 12.41 8.79
N GLU A 113 6.80 12.42 7.58
CA GLU A 113 5.48 12.97 7.23
C GLU A 113 4.63 11.89 6.55
N GLU A 114 3.34 12.15 6.30
CA GLU A 114 2.54 11.24 5.49
C GLU A 114 3.06 11.24 4.04
N GLU A 115 3.28 10.05 3.48
CA GLU A 115 3.89 9.91 2.17
C GLU A 115 3.13 8.90 1.31
N VAL A 116 3.03 9.18 0.01
CA VAL A 116 2.44 8.26 -0.97
C VAL A 116 3.55 7.54 -1.71
N ILE A 117 3.69 6.24 -1.47
CA ILE A 117 4.72 5.38 -2.10
C ILE A 117 4.17 4.67 -3.33
N PHE A 118 5.07 4.10 -4.14
CA PHE A 118 4.72 3.21 -5.24
C PHE A 118 5.02 1.75 -4.88
N ALA A 119 3.98 0.92 -4.80
CA ALA A 119 4.08 -0.52 -4.52
C ALA A 119 3.33 -1.34 -5.58
N GLU A 120 4.03 -2.27 -6.25
CA GLU A 120 3.52 -2.98 -7.44
C GLU A 120 2.94 -2.06 -8.52
N GLY A 121 3.40 -0.80 -8.58
CA GLY A 121 2.87 0.23 -9.48
C GLY A 121 1.58 0.92 -9.00
N LEU A 122 1.04 0.57 -7.84
CA LEU A 122 -0.04 1.30 -7.18
C LEU A 122 0.50 2.38 -6.23
N GLU A 123 -0.27 3.45 -6.06
CA GLU A 123 0.00 4.51 -5.10
C GLU A 123 -0.64 4.15 -3.74
N LEU A 124 0.16 4.00 -2.69
CA LEU A 124 -0.29 3.66 -1.34
C LEU A 124 0.07 4.79 -0.36
N SER A 125 -0.87 5.26 0.46
CA SER A 125 -0.55 6.21 1.53
C SER A 125 0.07 5.49 2.73
N CYS A 126 1.20 6.00 3.20
CA CYS A 126 1.90 5.54 4.38
C CYS A 126 1.89 6.67 5.43
N PRO A 127 1.52 6.36 6.68
CA PRO A 127 1.37 7.38 7.71
C PRO A 127 2.72 7.95 8.15
N ALA A 128 2.67 9.17 8.69
CA ALA A 128 3.77 9.74 9.44
C ALA A 128 4.10 8.86 10.68
N PHE A 129 5.37 8.87 11.06
CA PHE A 129 5.86 8.28 12.29
C PHE A 129 5.47 9.21 13.44
N LEU A 130 4.59 8.72 14.31
CA LEU A 130 4.19 9.41 15.53
C LEU A 130 4.94 8.76 16.71
N PRO A 131 6.04 9.38 17.21
CA PRO A 131 6.87 8.78 18.25
C PRO A 131 6.11 8.56 19.58
N GLU A 132 5.00 9.26 19.81
CA GLU A 132 4.18 9.14 21.02
C GLU A 132 3.40 7.81 21.13
N LEU A 133 3.41 6.99 20.08
CA LEU A 133 2.73 5.70 20.02
C LEU A 133 3.67 4.51 19.77
N ALA A 134 4.99 4.73 19.87
CA ALA A 134 6.03 3.75 19.54
C ALA A 134 6.58 3.01 20.78
#